data_AF-A0A5C7P4N6-F1
#
_entry.id   AF-A0A5C7P4N6-F1
#
_cell.length_a   1.000
_cell.length_b   1.000
_cell.length_c   1.000
_cell.angle_alpha   90.00
_cell.angle_beta   90.00
_cell.angle_gamma   90.00
#
_symmetry.space_group_name_H-M   'P 1'
#
loop_
_entity.id
_entity.type
_entity.pdbx_description
1 polymer ?
#
loop_
_entity_poly.entity_id
_entity_poly.type
_entity_poly.pdbx_seq_one_letter_code
_entity_poly.pdbx_strand_id
1 'polypeptide(L)'
;MDGFIEASGFLRSGVYMLLFKGQVVYIGKAKSMLERVYAHRTHAKRQLKGKVPDWLPLRAIHFDQVLIRPCELAMLDALEQQLIAKHNPQYNTLLRSSTEVKLSIGGKEMVLKPKPVARRV
;
A
#
# COMPACT_ATOMS: atom_id res chain seq x y z
N MET A 1 19.78 -17.67 17.66
CA MET A 1 19.51 -18.17 16.31
C MET A 1 20.42 -17.40 15.35
N ASP A 2 21.09 -18.11 14.45
CA ASP A 2 22.18 -17.62 13.60
C ASP A 2 21.74 -16.61 12.54
N GLY A 3 21.38 -15.38 12.94
CA GLY A 3 20.96 -14.31 12.01
C GLY A 3 19.51 -14.40 11.52
N PHE A 4 18.69 -15.26 12.11
CA PHE A 4 17.26 -15.34 11.82
C PHE A 4 16.50 -14.11 12.36
N ILE A 5 15.50 -13.66 11.61
CA ILE A 5 14.62 -12.56 11.99
C ILE A 5 13.24 -13.11 12.32
N GLU A 6 12.66 -12.68 13.44
CA GLU A 6 11.28 -12.96 13.81
C GLU A 6 10.33 -12.35 12.75
N ALA A 7 9.49 -13.19 12.14
CA ALA A 7 8.60 -12.78 11.07
C ALA A 7 7.17 -13.31 11.22
N SER A 8 6.83 -13.93 12.35
CA SER A 8 5.53 -14.57 12.55
C SER A 8 4.39 -13.56 12.56
N GLY A 9 4.68 -12.27 12.78
CA GLY A 9 3.73 -11.18 12.59
C GLY A 9 3.09 -11.15 11.19
N PHE A 10 3.78 -11.65 10.15
CA PHE A 10 3.23 -11.76 8.79
C PHE A 10 2.16 -12.84 8.62
N LEU A 11 2.08 -13.81 9.54
CA LEU A 11 1.14 -14.92 9.50
C LEU A 11 -0.22 -14.56 10.11
N ARG A 12 -0.36 -13.37 10.70
CA ARG A 12 -1.58 -12.90 11.37
C ARG A 12 -2.32 -11.86 10.54
N SER A 13 -3.56 -11.56 10.94
CA SER A 13 -4.23 -10.33 10.53
C SER A 13 -3.58 -9.10 11.16
N GLY A 14 -3.70 -7.96 10.51
CA GLY A 14 -3.19 -6.70 11.05
C GLY A 14 -3.28 -5.52 10.10
N VAL A 15 -2.65 -4.44 10.53
CA VAL A 15 -2.44 -3.23 9.74
C VAL A 15 -0.96 -3.16 9.36
N TYR A 16 -0.66 -2.75 8.13
CA TYR A 16 0.69 -2.49 7.65
C TYR A 16 0.87 -1.04 7.23
N MET A 17 2.11 -0.60 7.33
CA MET A 17 2.61 0.61 6.71
C MET A 17 3.60 0.23 5.62
N LEU A 18 3.44 0.82 4.44
CA LEU A 18 4.46 0.82 3.40
C LEU A 18 5.21 2.14 3.48
N LEU A 19 6.53 2.06 3.51
CA LEU A 19 7.41 3.22 3.60
C LEU A 19 8.34 3.27 2.39
N PHE A 20 8.69 4.49 1.99
CA PHE A 20 9.74 4.75 1.02
C PHE A 20 10.71 5.77 1.61
N LYS A 21 12.00 5.42 1.70
CA LYS A 21 13.04 6.28 2.30
C LYS A 21 12.63 6.82 3.67
N GLY A 22 12.04 5.97 4.51
CA GLY A 22 11.60 6.31 5.87
C GLY A 22 10.28 7.11 5.97
N GLN A 23 9.64 7.48 4.85
CA GLN A 23 8.34 8.15 4.86
C GLN A 23 7.19 7.17 4.68
N VAL A 24 6.13 7.30 5.47
CA VAL A 24 4.92 6.48 5.33
C VAL A 24 4.15 6.92 4.09
N VAL A 25 4.13 6.07 3.06
CA VAL A 25 3.47 6.38 1.79
C VAL A 25 2.08 5.77 1.66
N TYR A 26 1.83 4.65 2.35
CA TYR A 26 0.55 3.96 2.34
C TYR A 26 0.33 3.16 3.63
N ILE A 27 -0.93 3.10 4.05
CA ILE A 27 -1.38 2.28 5.18
C ILE A 27 -2.54 1.42 4.70
N GLY A 28 -2.54 0.14 5.04
CA GLY A 28 -3.64 -0.76 4.73
C GLY A 28 -3.82 -1.84 5.77
N LYS A 29 -4.95 -2.53 5.71
CA LYS A 29 -5.25 -3.71 6.54
C LYS A 29 -5.30 -5.01 5.74
N ALA A 30 -5.09 -6.14 6.41
CA ALA A 30 -5.28 -7.45 5.81
C ALA A 30 -5.64 -8.53 6.85
N LYS A 31 -6.37 -9.54 6.39
CA LYS A 31 -6.55 -10.80 7.12
C LYS A 31 -5.32 -11.70 7.04
N SER A 32 -4.60 -11.64 5.92
CA SER A 32 -3.33 -12.32 5.65
C SER A 32 -2.30 -11.28 5.21
N MET A 33 -1.34 -10.97 6.10
CA MET A 33 -0.35 -9.91 5.87
C MET A 33 0.69 -10.33 4.85
N LEU A 34 1.16 -11.58 4.90
CA LEU A 34 2.10 -12.15 3.94
C LEU A 34 1.59 -12.05 2.50
N GLU A 35 0.35 -12.49 2.25
CA GLU A 35 -0.27 -12.40 0.92
C GLU A 35 -0.37 -10.95 0.45
N ARG A 36 -0.80 -10.04 1.34
CA ARG A 36 -1.02 -8.65 0.96
C ARG A 36 0.29 -7.94 0.61
N VAL A 37 1.34 -8.15 1.40
CA VAL A 37 2.66 -7.57 1.13
C VAL A 37 3.27 -8.17 -0.14
N TYR A 38 3.12 -9.48 -0.34
CA TYR A 38 3.55 -10.14 -1.57
C TYR A 38 2.84 -9.57 -2.81
N ALA A 39 1.53 -9.34 -2.73
CA ALA A 39 0.76 -8.74 -3.82
C ALA A 39 1.28 -7.35 -4.17
N HIS A 40 1.48 -6.46 -3.18
CA HIS A 40 2.06 -5.14 -3.40
C HIS A 40 3.42 -5.21 -4.11
N ARG A 41 4.31 -6.09 -3.65
CA ARG A 41 5.64 -6.27 -4.25
C ARG A 41 5.55 -6.78 -5.69
N THR A 42 4.64 -7.71 -5.95
CA THR A 42 4.44 -8.29 -7.28
C THR A 42 3.84 -7.27 -8.25
N HIS A 43 2.86 -6.48 -7.82
CA HIS A 43 2.27 -5.41 -8.63
C HIS A 43 3.30 -4.34 -8.99
N ALA A 44 4.14 -3.91 -8.04
CA ALA A 44 5.25 -3.00 -8.29
C ALA A 44 6.23 -3.52 -9.34
N LYS A 45 6.63 -4.79 -9.24
CA LYS A 45 7.51 -5.40 -10.24
C LYS A 45 6.86 -5.50 -11.62
N ARG A 46 5.56 -5.80 -11.71
CA ARG A 46 4.86 -5.93 -13.01
C ARG A 46 4.68 -4.58 -13.70
N GLN A 47 4.36 -3.52 -12.94
CA GLN A 47 4.24 -2.17 -13.50
C GLN A 47 5.60 -1.66 -14.01
N LEU A 48 6.68 -1.87 -13.25
CA LEU A 48 8.04 -1.54 -13.69
C LEU A 48 8.46 -2.26 -14.99
N LYS A 49 7.87 -3.42 -15.28
CA LYS A 49 8.15 -4.20 -16.50
C LYS A 49 7.20 -3.88 -17.67
N GLY A 50 6.33 -2.86 -17.54
CA GLY A 50 5.35 -2.50 -18.57
C GLY A 50 4.31 -3.59 -18.85
N LYS A 51 4.14 -4.57 -17.94
CA LYS A 51 3.23 -5.72 -18.11
C LYS A 51 1.83 -5.47 -17.50
N VAL A 52 1.55 -4.26 -17.05
CA VAL A 52 0.24 -3.86 -16.53
C VAL A 52 -0.36 -2.89 -17.54
N PRO A 53 -1.52 -3.21 -18.13
CA PRO A 53 -2.19 -2.29 -19.05
C PRO A 53 -2.50 -0.95 -18.37
N ASP A 54 -2.28 0.16 -19.06
CA ASP A 54 -2.47 1.52 -18.51
C ASP A 54 -3.89 1.81 -18.02
N TRP A 55 -4.88 1.08 -18.54
CA TRP A 55 -6.29 1.19 -18.13
C TRP A 55 -6.58 0.48 -16.79
N LEU A 56 -5.71 -0.42 -16.35
CA LEU A 56 -5.91 -1.21 -15.15
C LEU A 56 -5.48 -0.38 -13.94
N PRO A 57 -6.38 -0.05 -13.00
CA PRO A 57 -6.10 0.84 -11.86
C PRO A 57 -5.26 0.15 -10.78
N LEU A 58 -4.45 -0.86 -11.15
CA LEU A 58 -3.45 -1.48 -10.30
C LEU A 58 -2.28 -0.52 -10.14
N ARG A 59 -2.48 0.46 -9.25
CA ARG A 59 -1.48 1.43 -8.83
C ARG A 59 -0.41 0.68 -8.05
N ALA A 60 0.77 0.47 -8.63
CA ALA A 60 1.85 0.01 -7.79
C ALA A 60 2.29 1.12 -6.85
N ILE A 61 2.37 0.76 -5.59
CA ILE A 61 2.94 1.61 -4.56
C ILE A 61 4.43 1.31 -4.52
N HIS A 62 5.26 2.34 -4.65
CA HIS A 62 6.69 2.21 -4.47
C HIS A 62 7.02 2.26 -2.98
N PHE A 63 7.70 1.23 -2.47
CA PHE A 63 8.12 1.12 -1.08
C PHE A 63 9.40 0.27 -0.97
N ASP A 64 10.21 0.55 0.05
CA ASP A 64 11.44 -0.17 0.40
C ASP A 64 11.36 -0.80 1.79
N GLN A 65 10.41 -0.38 2.62
CA GLN A 65 10.21 -0.91 3.97
C GLN A 65 8.74 -1.20 4.25
N VAL A 66 8.50 -2.22 5.07
CA VAL A 66 7.17 -2.61 5.55
C VAL A 66 7.20 -2.71 7.07
N LEU A 67 6.27 -2.06 7.74
CA LEU A 67 6.01 -2.23 9.16
C LEU A 67 4.66 -2.91 9.36
N ILE A 68 4.58 -3.83 10.30
CA ILE A 68 3.35 -4.60 10.59
C ILE A 68 2.97 -4.42 12.04
N ARG A 69 1.69 -4.18 12.27
CA ARG A 69 1.06 -4.24 13.59
C ARG A 69 -0.02 -5.32 13.56
N PRO A 70 0.27 -6.53 14.07
CA PRO A 70 -0.73 -7.59 14.18
C PRO A 70 -1.88 -7.13 15.08
N CYS A 71 -3.11 -7.47 14.71
CA CYS A 71 -4.28 -7.20 15.53
C CYS A 71 -5.42 -8.15 15.19
N GLU A 72 -6.39 -8.27 16.10
CA GLU A 72 -7.62 -9.02 15.88
C GLU A 72 -8.44 -8.44 14.72
N LEU A 73 -9.20 -9.30 14.05
CA LEU A 73 -10.00 -8.92 12.88
C LEU A 73 -10.97 -7.77 13.18
N ALA A 74 -11.59 -7.77 14.36
CA ALA A 74 -12.53 -6.74 14.79
C ALA A 74 -11.89 -5.35 14.92
N MET A 75 -10.57 -5.26 15.08
CA MET A 75 -9.86 -3.99 15.26
C MET A 75 -9.29 -3.41 13.96
N LEU A 76 -9.30 -4.16 12.86
CA LEU A 76 -8.60 -3.76 11.62
C LEU A 76 -9.05 -2.39 11.12
N ASP A 77 -10.36 -2.14 11.10
CA ASP A 77 -10.93 -0.92 10.55
C ASP A 77 -10.61 0.30 11.40
N ALA A 78 -10.84 0.20 12.71
CA ALA A 78 -10.56 1.28 13.65
C ALA A 78 -9.07 1.63 13.66
N LEU A 79 -8.21 0.62 13.67
CA LEU A 79 -6.76 0.82 13.71
C LEU A 79 -6.21 1.40 12.40
N GLU A 80 -6.69 0.92 11.25
CA GLU A 80 -6.33 1.47 9.95
C GLU A 80 -6.72 2.95 9.85
N GLN A 81 -7.95 3.30 10.22
CA GLN A 81 -8.44 4.68 10.18
C GLN A 81 -7.64 5.60 11.10
N GLN A 82 -7.37 5.15 12.33
CA GLN A 82 -6.54 5.89 13.29
C GLN A 82 -5.16 6.19 12.72
N LEU A 83 -4.52 5.19 12.10
CA LEU A 83 -3.16 5.35 11.56
C LEU A 83 -3.15 6.20 10.28
N ILE A 84 -4.16 6.06 9.41
CA ILE A 84 -4.31 6.95 8.25
C ILE A 84 -4.51 8.39 8.70
N ALA A 85 -5.36 8.64 9.70
CA ALA A 85 -5.58 9.99 10.23
C ALA A 85 -4.30 10.58 10.84
N LYS A 86 -3.53 9.76 11.56
CA LYS A 86 -2.27 10.18 12.18
C LYS A 86 -1.16 10.51 11.18
N HIS A 87 -1.02 9.70 10.12
CA HIS A 87 0.13 9.79 9.20
C HIS A 87 -0.18 10.49 7.88
N ASN A 88 -1.47 10.68 7.54
CA ASN A 88 -1.96 11.24 6.29
C ASN A 88 -1.18 10.78 5.02
N PRO A 89 -1.01 9.47 4.81
CA PRO A 89 -0.15 8.95 3.75
C PRO A 89 -0.70 9.28 2.36
N GLN A 90 0.20 9.73 1.48
CA GLN A 90 -0.14 10.23 0.14
C GLN A 90 -1.05 9.27 -0.65
N TYR A 91 -0.76 7.96 -0.68
CA TYR A 91 -1.49 7.03 -1.53
C TYR A 91 -2.89 6.73 -0.98
N ASN A 92 -3.13 6.82 0.34
CA ASN A 92 -4.49 6.67 0.90
C ASN A 92 -5.38 7.86 0.52
N THR A 93 -4.82 9.07 0.53
CA THR A 93 -5.53 10.29 0.13
C THR A 93 -5.84 10.26 -1.37
N LEU A 94 -4.89 9.82 -2.19
CA LEU A 94 -5.02 9.69 -3.64
C LEU A 94 -5.95 8.56 -4.09
N LEU A 95 -6.06 7.49 -3.31
CA LEU A 95 -7.04 6.43 -3.55
C LEU A 95 -8.46 6.86 -3.18
N ARG A 96 -8.60 7.89 -2.33
CA ARG A 96 -9.88 8.51 -2.00
C ARG A 96 -10.28 9.62 -2.98
N SER A 97 -9.31 10.29 -3.62
CA SER A 97 -9.59 11.39 -4.56
C SER A 97 -9.85 10.90 -5.99
N SER A 98 -10.79 11.56 -6.66
CA SER A 98 -11.22 11.27 -8.03
C SER A 98 -10.39 12.01 -9.11
N THR A 99 -9.24 12.57 -8.76
CA THR A 99 -8.50 13.52 -9.61
C THR A 99 -7.10 13.01 -10.00
N GLU A 100 -6.61 13.39 -11.18
CA GLU A 100 -5.22 13.12 -11.60
C GLU A 100 -4.24 13.95 -10.75
N VAL A 101 -3.18 13.33 -10.23
CA VAL A 101 -2.16 14.02 -9.44
C VAL A 101 -0.77 13.58 -9.87
N LYS A 102 0.12 14.56 -10.12
CA LYS A 102 1.55 14.33 -10.34
C LYS A 102 2.24 14.24 -8.98
N LEU A 103 2.87 13.10 -8.69
CA LEU A 103 3.71 12.94 -7.50
C LEU A 103 5.18 13.00 -7.90
N SER A 104 5.98 13.74 -7.12
CA SER A 104 7.44 13.63 -7.15
C SER A 104 7.89 12.88 -5.91
N ILE A 105 8.48 11.70 -6.09
CA ILE A 105 9.03 10.90 -4.99
C ILE A 105 10.52 10.69 -5.25
N GLY A 106 11.36 11.35 -4.44
CA GLY A 106 12.81 11.17 -4.47
C GLY A 106 13.46 11.45 -5.82
N GLY A 107 12.96 12.45 -6.56
CA GLY A 107 13.48 12.89 -7.86
C GLY A 107 12.89 12.17 -9.08
N LYS A 108 11.91 11.29 -8.90
CA LYS A 108 11.13 10.71 -10.02
C LYS A 108 9.70 11.21 -10.00
N GLU A 109 9.27 11.77 -11.12
CA GLU A 109 7.88 12.15 -11.35
C GLU A 109 7.05 10.93 -11.76
N MET A 110 5.88 10.79 -11.15
CA MET A 110 4.92 9.74 -11.43
C MET A 110 3.54 10.38 -11.57
N VAL A 111 2.89 10.15 -12.71
CA VAL A 111 1.52 10.65 -12.97
C VAL A 111 0.53 9.59 -12.50
N LEU A 112 -0.35 9.96 -11.55
CA LEU A 112 -1.41 9.09 -11.06
C LEU A 112 -2.73 9.44 -11.71
N LYS A 113 -3.38 8.45 -12.34
CA LYS A 113 -4.73 8.59 -12.90
C LYS A 113 -5.82 8.06 -11.95
N PRO A 114 -6.97 8.74 -11.82
CA PRO A 114 -8.10 8.26 -11.03
C PRO A 114 -8.66 6.97 -11.65
N LYS A 115 -9.24 6.12 -10.79
CA LYS A 115 -9.91 4.90 -11.23
C LYS A 115 -11.11 5.31 -12.11
N PRO A 116 -11.34 4.72 -13.29
CA PRO A 116 -12.58 4.95 -14.00
C PRO A 116 -13.73 4.53 -13.08
N VAL A 117 -14.64 5.47 -12.80
CA VAL A 117 -15.85 5.17 -12.06
C VAL A 117 -16.64 4.19 -12.92
N ALA A 118 -16.72 2.93 -12.50
CA ALA A 118 -17.57 1.96 -13.17
C ALA A 118 -19.00 2.49 -13.08
N ARG A 119 -19.59 2.87 -14.22
CA ARG A 119 -21.03 3.14 -14.30
C ARG A 119 -21.72 1.84 -13.89
N ARG A 120 -22.43 1.86 -12.76
CA ARG A 120 -23.45 0.85 -12.49
C ARG A 120 -24.50 1.02 -13.59
N VAL A 121 -24.60 0.01 -14.46
CA VAL A 121 -25.73 -0.18 -15.37
C VAL A 121 -26.79 -0.95 -14.60
#